data_AF-F7QGY6-F1
#
_entry.id   AF-F7QGY6-F1
#
_cell.length_a   1.000
_cell.length_b   1.000
_cell.length_c   1.000
_cell.angle_alpha   90.00
_cell.angle_beta   90.00
_cell.angle_gamma   90.00
#
_symmetry.space_group_name_H-M   'P 1'
#
loop_
_entity.id
_entity.type
_entity.pdbx_description
1 polymer ?
#
loop_
_entity_poly.entity_id
_entity_poly.type
_entity_poly.pdbx_seq_one_letter_code
_entity_poly.pdbx_strand_id
1 'polypeptide(L)'
;MKKVFWRAFAVLVLPVAASAQDIPISQRYDAQLADLQAEVSYRIVGGQLAAEGAWPWQVLTYRRMENGTAVVWCGGSVIHERWVLTAAHCIKSKDRNDYFVVEGTNRVDNPLRANGRGRLLKVKRVIAHEGYVAQTTENDIALLELETPAKSRAITLPLGASTLEEPGRMSTVTGWGTLRAIRNGKDVITQEAVRPNDPRYFTDRLMEVEVPLVSEEVCREAYRGSSGKIDGRVLCAGLQQGGRDSCQGDSGGPMVTKSHDGLYQQIGIVSFGKGCGQKDGYGVYSRVSAFGDWLRSNTGLSFDASVPADPMPAPGAVPGSLPSGQPAPPALAVNNSAGISVSFAQGDQLKVDEITQFRVVSKTAGYLLLVDITPDGKMTQIFPNARSLSSPLRSRARSNYVQANSPTLIPDPQNPYEGYDIKVEPPIGEGLLVAILSEKPLQSVPLPDVPKTMDRPEALEYFSKLTGELSRDLQVGASFDRPGWSFAVQPYRIVQ
;
A
#
# COMPACT_ATOMS: atom_id res chain seq x y z
N MET A 1 -8.36 88.44 21.75
CA MET A 1 -8.47 88.27 20.27
C MET A 1 -8.93 86.85 19.95
N LYS A 2 -9.81 86.68 18.96
CA LYS A 2 -10.20 85.44 18.21
C LYS A 2 -10.35 84.09 18.96
N LYS A 3 -11.64 83.73 19.20
CA LYS A 3 -12.37 82.44 18.91
C LYS A 3 -11.95 81.15 19.67
N VAL A 4 -12.81 80.41 20.42
CA VAL A 4 -14.12 79.72 20.13
C VAL A 4 -13.90 78.40 19.35
N PHE A 5 -14.45 77.20 19.70
CA PHE A 5 -15.77 76.89 20.31
C PHE A 5 -15.79 75.94 21.56
N TRP A 6 -16.26 74.67 21.48
CA TRP A 6 -16.76 73.82 22.62
C TRP A 6 -16.39 72.31 22.57
N ARG A 7 -16.45 71.65 23.76
CA ARG A 7 -16.93 70.26 24.15
C ARG A 7 -16.77 69.07 23.15
N ALA A 8 -16.58 67.80 23.56
CA ALA A 8 -17.21 67.09 24.69
C ALA A 8 -16.45 65.80 25.16
N PHE A 9 -17.07 65.09 26.12
CA PHE A 9 -16.58 63.90 26.84
C PHE A 9 -16.44 62.61 26.00
N ALA A 10 -15.52 61.74 26.42
CA ALA A 10 -15.77 60.30 26.63
C ALA A 10 -14.80 59.75 27.71
N VAL A 11 -15.20 58.69 28.40
CA VAL A 11 -14.59 58.21 29.66
C VAL A 11 -14.37 56.69 29.60
N LEU A 12 -13.21 56.19 30.08
CA LEU A 12 -13.08 55.20 31.17
C LEU A 12 -11.75 54.38 31.12
N VAL A 13 -10.90 54.65 32.11
CA VAL A 13 -10.01 53.76 32.90
C VAL A 13 -9.96 52.26 32.57
N LEU A 14 -8.73 51.69 32.48
CA LEU A 14 -8.28 50.54 33.31
C LEU A 14 -6.73 50.39 33.32
N PRO A 15 -6.07 50.23 34.50
CA PRO A 15 -4.62 50.01 34.58
C PRO A 15 -4.17 48.68 35.23
N VAL A 16 -3.10 48.10 34.65
CA VAL A 16 -1.86 47.60 35.31
C VAL A 16 -1.82 46.28 36.14
N ALA A 17 -0.84 45.43 35.77
CA ALA A 17 -0.09 44.40 36.55
C ALA A 17 -0.86 43.17 37.07
N ALA A 18 -0.25 41.99 37.31
CA ALA A 18 1.06 41.38 36.97
C ALA A 18 0.76 39.91 36.57
N SER A 19 1.64 39.05 36.06
CA SER A 19 2.98 38.62 36.53
C SER A 19 3.51 37.55 35.57
N ALA A 20 4.78 37.17 35.68
CA ALA A 20 5.31 35.99 34.97
C ALA A 20 4.84 34.69 35.66
N GLN A 21 4.48 33.69 34.85
CA GLN A 21 4.45 32.28 35.25
C GLN A 21 5.16 31.47 34.18
N ASP A 22 6.10 30.62 34.61
CA ASP A 22 6.94 29.82 33.73
C ASP A 22 6.15 28.76 32.98
N ILE A 23 6.36 28.68 31.66
CA ILE A 23 5.89 27.54 30.84
C ILE A 23 7.13 26.72 30.46
N PRO A 24 7.23 25.43 30.84
CA PRO A 24 8.37 24.60 30.48
C PRO A 24 8.51 24.43 28.97
N ILE A 25 9.72 24.63 28.46
CA ILE A 25 10.04 24.59 27.02
C ILE A 25 9.77 23.19 26.40
N SER A 26 9.71 22.12 27.21
CA SER A 26 9.43 20.75 26.76
C SER A 26 8.03 20.57 26.15
N GLN A 27 6.97 21.08 26.80
CA GLN A 27 5.59 20.75 26.42
C GLN A 27 5.13 21.32 25.06
N ARG A 28 5.85 22.32 24.50
CA ARG A 28 5.58 22.80 23.13
C ARG A 28 6.26 21.98 22.04
N TYR A 29 7.31 21.22 22.37
CA TYR A 29 8.05 20.42 21.38
C TYR A 29 7.37 19.07 21.14
N ASP A 30 6.84 18.44 22.20
CA ASP A 30 6.22 17.11 22.13
C ASP A 30 4.89 17.12 21.34
N ALA A 31 4.09 18.18 21.45
CA ALA A 31 2.75 18.24 20.86
C ALA A 31 2.74 18.35 19.32
N GLN A 32 3.72 19.03 18.71
CA GLN A 32 3.83 19.12 17.25
C GLN A 32 4.51 17.89 16.63
N LEU A 33 5.33 17.16 17.38
CA LEU A 33 5.93 15.90 16.92
C LEU A 33 4.95 14.73 16.94
N ALA A 34 3.98 14.73 17.87
CA ALA A 34 2.93 13.71 17.93
C ALA A 34 1.91 13.82 16.77
N ASP A 35 1.52 15.03 16.35
CA ASP A 35 0.55 15.23 15.25
C ASP A 35 1.11 14.77 13.89
N LEU A 36 2.43 14.91 13.66
CA LEU A 36 3.11 14.39 12.46
C LEU A 36 3.30 12.86 12.45
N GLN A 37 3.06 12.17 13.56
CA GLN A 37 3.25 10.70 13.68
C GLN A 37 1.97 9.88 13.39
N ALA A 38 0.83 10.54 13.11
CA ALA A 38 -0.47 9.88 12.95
C ALA A 38 -1.00 9.77 11.50
N GLU A 39 -0.32 10.35 10.50
CA GLU A 39 -0.68 10.24 9.06
C GLU A 39 -0.32 8.87 8.44
N VAL A 40 -0.52 7.77 9.18
CA VAL A 40 -0.14 6.41 8.73
C VAL A 40 -1.22 5.82 7.84
N SER A 41 -1.21 6.19 6.56
CA SER A 41 -1.76 5.31 5.52
C SER A 41 -0.97 4.00 5.54
N TYR A 42 -1.65 2.88 5.77
CA TYR A 42 -1.02 1.56 5.85
C TYR A 42 -0.32 1.18 4.53
N ARG A 43 0.63 0.22 4.63
CA ARG A 43 1.32 -0.52 3.54
C ARG A 43 2.67 0.12 3.12
N ILE A 44 3.66 -0.70 2.68
CA ILE A 44 5.11 -0.39 2.45
C ILE A 44 5.41 1.11 2.59
N VAL A 45 5.77 1.56 3.81
CA VAL A 45 5.84 2.97 4.26
C VAL A 45 5.27 3.96 3.22
N GLY A 46 3.95 4.09 3.11
CA GLY A 46 3.29 4.97 2.12
C GLY A 46 2.94 4.35 0.75
N GLY A 47 2.93 3.02 0.66
CA GLY A 47 2.55 2.23 -0.52
C GLY A 47 1.10 1.73 -0.50
N GLN A 48 0.79 0.78 -1.37
CA GLN A 48 -0.53 0.16 -1.49
C GLN A 48 -0.45 -1.36 -1.66
N LEU A 49 -1.61 -2.01 -1.77
CA LEU A 49 -1.74 -3.45 -1.94
C LEU A 49 -1.63 -3.77 -3.43
N ALA A 50 -0.83 -4.77 -3.80
CA ALA A 50 -0.78 -5.22 -5.19
C ALA A 50 -1.98 -6.10 -5.52
N ALA A 51 -2.62 -5.81 -6.66
CA ALA A 51 -3.69 -6.64 -7.21
C ALA A 51 -3.18 -8.08 -7.51
N GLU A 52 -4.05 -9.08 -7.36
CA GLU A 52 -3.66 -10.50 -7.47
C GLU A 52 -3.10 -10.79 -8.88
N GLY A 53 -1.85 -11.28 -8.95
CA GLY A 53 -1.18 -11.57 -10.23
C GLY A 53 -0.67 -10.35 -11.01
N ALA A 54 -0.79 -9.12 -10.50
CA ALA A 54 -0.31 -7.90 -11.18
C ALA A 54 1.20 -7.93 -11.51
N TRP A 55 1.99 -8.58 -10.65
CA TRP A 55 3.45 -8.69 -10.75
C TRP A 55 3.85 -10.16 -10.95
N PRO A 56 3.59 -10.75 -12.13
CA PRO A 56 3.64 -12.21 -12.31
C PRO A 56 5.05 -12.79 -12.21
N TRP A 57 6.10 -11.97 -12.33
CA TRP A 57 7.51 -12.37 -12.10
C TRP A 57 7.90 -12.41 -10.62
N GLN A 58 7.11 -11.81 -9.72
CA GLN A 58 7.44 -11.73 -8.30
C GLN A 58 7.51 -13.13 -7.68
N VAL A 59 8.57 -13.40 -6.91
CA VAL A 59 8.69 -14.64 -6.13
C VAL A 59 9.13 -14.38 -4.69
N LEU A 60 8.78 -15.32 -3.81
CA LEU A 60 9.34 -15.44 -2.48
C LEU A 60 10.54 -16.40 -2.51
N THR A 61 11.63 -16.02 -1.86
CA THR A 61 12.74 -16.94 -1.56
C THR A 61 12.67 -17.32 -0.08
N TYR A 62 12.66 -18.62 0.18
CA TYR A 62 12.67 -19.18 1.53
C TYR A 62 14.04 -19.74 1.84
N ARG A 63 14.49 -19.54 3.08
CA ARG A 63 15.68 -20.19 3.63
C ARG A 63 15.28 -21.28 4.63
N ARG A 64 15.92 -22.45 4.52
CA ARG A 64 15.87 -23.49 5.55
C ARG A 64 16.80 -23.11 6.70
N MET A 65 16.31 -23.31 7.91
CA MET A 65 17.03 -23.07 9.16
C MET A 65 17.51 -24.42 9.71
N GLU A 66 18.59 -24.40 10.49
CA GLU A 66 19.21 -25.62 11.08
C GLU A 66 18.24 -26.43 11.94
N ASN A 67 17.24 -25.78 12.54
CA ASN A 67 16.16 -26.42 13.30
C ASN A 67 15.06 -27.10 12.43
N GLY A 68 15.29 -27.22 11.11
CA GLY A 68 14.35 -27.82 10.16
C GLY A 68 13.19 -26.93 9.71
N THR A 69 13.04 -25.72 10.27
CA THR A 69 12.01 -24.77 9.83
C THR A 69 12.41 -24.07 8.52
N ALA A 70 11.44 -23.49 7.83
CA ALA A 70 11.68 -22.62 6.68
C ALA A 70 11.08 -21.24 6.96
N VAL A 71 11.83 -20.19 6.64
CA VAL A 71 11.43 -18.79 6.80
C VAL A 71 11.43 -18.09 5.45
N VAL A 72 10.48 -17.18 5.23
CA VAL A 72 10.63 -16.17 4.16
C VAL A 72 11.89 -15.38 4.47
N TRP A 73 12.78 -15.27 3.50
CA TRP A 73 14.09 -14.66 3.69
C TRP A 73 14.26 -13.39 2.85
N CYS A 74 13.93 -13.45 1.56
CA CYS A 74 14.02 -12.35 0.61
C CYS A 74 12.97 -12.48 -0.49
N GLY A 75 12.72 -11.40 -1.22
CA GLY A 75 12.07 -11.44 -2.52
C GLY A 75 12.99 -11.92 -3.65
N GLY A 76 12.40 -11.99 -4.85
CA GLY A 76 13.10 -12.28 -6.09
C GLY A 76 12.20 -12.03 -7.30
N SER A 77 12.76 -12.26 -8.48
CA SER A 77 12.11 -12.00 -9.76
C SER A 77 12.46 -13.07 -10.79
N VAL A 78 11.47 -13.69 -11.45
CA VAL A 78 11.70 -14.61 -12.58
C VAL A 78 12.18 -13.78 -13.78
N ILE A 79 13.41 -13.98 -14.23
CA ILE A 79 13.98 -13.31 -15.42
C ILE A 79 14.05 -14.24 -16.64
N HIS A 80 13.86 -15.54 -16.44
CA HIS A 80 13.72 -16.58 -17.46
C HIS A 80 13.09 -17.81 -16.80
N GLU A 81 12.54 -18.75 -17.56
CA GLU A 81 11.89 -19.95 -17.00
C GLU A 81 12.77 -20.76 -16.02
N ARG A 82 14.09 -20.62 -16.06
CA ARG A 82 15.03 -21.33 -15.17
C ARG A 82 15.82 -20.43 -14.23
N TRP A 83 15.55 -19.12 -14.24
CA TRP A 83 16.39 -18.14 -13.56
C TRP A 83 15.57 -17.15 -12.74
N VAL A 84 15.87 -17.11 -11.45
CA VAL A 84 15.40 -16.07 -10.54
C VAL A 84 16.55 -15.13 -10.20
N LEU A 85 16.32 -13.83 -10.36
CA LEU A 85 17.21 -12.75 -9.95
C LEU A 85 16.82 -12.26 -8.55
N THR A 86 17.83 -12.09 -7.69
CA THR A 86 17.72 -11.62 -6.30
C THR A 86 19.02 -10.92 -5.87
N ALA A 87 19.15 -10.52 -4.60
CA ALA A 87 20.34 -9.85 -4.08
C ALA A 87 21.37 -10.86 -3.52
N ALA A 88 22.66 -10.52 -3.56
CA ALA A 88 23.73 -11.36 -3.01
C ALA A 88 23.67 -11.43 -1.47
N HIS A 89 23.24 -10.37 -0.79
CA HIS A 89 23.08 -10.35 0.65
C HIS A 89 22.04 -11.35 1.15
N CYS A 90 21.11 -11.78 0.29
CA CYS A 90 20.16 -12.86 0.57
C CYS A 90 20.83 -14.23 0.64
N ILE A 91 22.00 -14.40 0.01
CA ILE A 91 22.74 -15.66 -0.04
C ILE A 91 23.67 -15.77 1.18
N LYS A 92 23.29 -16.60 2.15
CA LYS A 92 24.06 -16.92 3.38
C LYS A 92 24.87 -18.20 3.28
N SER A 93 24.69 -18.97 2.21
CA SER A 93 25.27 -20.30 1.98
C SER A 93 25.25 -20.59 0.49
N LYS A 94 26.20 -21.40 0.00
CA LYS A 94 26.20 -21.92 -1.38
C LYS A 94 25.49 -23.27 -1.52
N ASP A 95 25.03 -23.88 -0.43
CA ASP A 95 24.20 -25.08 -0.52
C ASP A 95 22.83 -24.70 -1.09
N ARG A 96 22.49 -25.31 -2.23
CA ARG A 96 21.19 -25.14 -2.89
C ARG A 96 20.02 -25.64 -2.04
N ASN A 97 20.25 -26.62 -1.15
CA ASN A 97 19.20 -27.22 -0.33
C ASN A 97 18.68 -26.24 0.74
N ASP A 98 19.49 -25.26 1.12
CA ASP A 98 19.11 -24.16 2.01
C ASP A 98 18.03 -23.26 1.39
N TYR A 99 17.85 -23.29 0.06
CA TYR A 99 16.97 -22.36 -0.65
C TYR A 99 15.87 -23.07 -1.44
N PHE A 100 14.68 -22.48 -1.43
CA PHE A 100 13.65 -22.78 -2.40
C PHE A 100 12.84 -21.52 -2.73
N VAL A 101 12.24 -21.52 -3.91
CA VAL A 101 11.47 -20.39 -4.44
C VAL A 101 9.97 -20.75 -4.40
N VAL A 102 9.11 -19.77 -4.16
CA VAL A 102 7.66 -19.88 -4.36
C VAL A 102 7.21 -18.82 -5.35
N GLU A 103 6.59 -19.26 -6.44
CA GLU A 103 6.05 -18.41 -7.51
C GLU A 103 4.51 -18.42 -7.54
N GLY A 104 3.92 -17.50 -8.29
CA GLY A 104 2.49 -17.55 -8.64
C GLY A 104 1.52 -17.29 -7.47
N THR A 105 1.89 -16.46 -6.50
CA THR A 105 0.98 -16.02 -5.44
C THR A 105 1.31 -14.62 -4.92
N ASN A 106 0.29 -13.83 -4.59
CA ASN A 106 0.47 -12.58 -3.81
C ASN A 106 0.49 -12.84 -2.29
N ARG A 107 0.55 -14.10 -1.81
CA ARG A 107 0.44 -14.41 -0.37
C ARG A 107 1.68 -15.11 0.19
N VAL A 108 2.17 -14.63 1.33
CA VAL A 108 3.10 -15.37 2.20
C VAL A 108 2.29 -16.38 3.01
N ASP A 109 2.65 -17.65 2.92
CA ASP A 109 2.13 -18.69 3.80
C ASP A 109 3.23 -19.72 4.16
N ASN A 110 2.84 -20.95 4.52
CA ASN A 110 3.79 -22.04 4.65
C ASN A 110 3.65 -22.98 3.44
N PRO A 111 4.57 -22.89 2.46
CA PRO A 111 4.50 -23.66 1.20
C PRO A 111 4.83 -25.15 1.36
N LEU A 112 5.16 -25.59 2.58
CA LEU A 112 5.32 -27.01 2.92
C LEU A 112 4.02 -27.63 3.46
N ARG A 113 2.94 -26.85 3.61
CA ARG A 113 1.60 -27.37 3.94
C ARG A 113 0.92 -27.88 2.67
N ALA A 114 0.08 -28.91 2.80
CA ALA A 114 -0.66 -29.52 1.69
C ALA A 114 -1.56 -28.54 0.90
N ASN A 115 -1.97 -27.43 1.54
CA ASN A 115 -2.80 -26.37 0.95
C ASN A 115 -2.04 -25.04 0.81
N GLY A 116 -0.71 -25.06 0.70
CA GLY A 116 0.10 -23.86 0.46
C GLY A 116 -0.24 -23.20 -0.88
N ARG A 117 -0.19 -21.87 -0.92
CA ARG A 117 -0.43 -21.06 -2.11
C ARG A 117 0.84 -20.91 -2.94
N GLY A 118 0.66 -20.72 -4.25
CA GLY A 118 1.76 -20.67 -5.21
C GLY A 118 2.40 -22.04 -5.46
N ARG A 119 3.50 -22.06 -6.22
CA ARG A 119 4.23 -23.29 -6.56
C ARG A 119 5.65 -23.25 -6.01
N LEU A 120 5.99 -24.25 -5.19
CA LEU A 120 7.35 -24.44 -4.68
C LEU A 120 8.26 -24.98 -5.79
N LEU A 121 9.38 -24.29 -6.01
CA LEU A 121 10.45 -24.67 -6.94
C LEU A 121 11.75 -24.88 -6.16
N LYS A 122 12.44 -26.00 -6.44
CA LYS A 122 13.76 -26.29 -5.87
C LYS A 122 14.84 -25.53 -6.62
N VAL A 123 15.86 -25.08 -5.89
CA VAL A 123 17.06 -24.46 -6.46
C VAL A 123 18.04 -25.56 -6.87
N LYS A 124 18.49 -25.51 -8.13
CA LYS A 124 19.52 -26.38 -8.71
C LYS A 124 20.93 -25.88 -8.41
N ARG A 125 21.13 -24.56 -8.46
CA ARG A 125 22.41 -23.87 -8.25
C ARG A 125 22.18 -22.45 -7.72
N VAL A 126 23.03 -22.01 -6.79
CA VAL A 126 23.06 -20.66 -6.23
C VAL A 126 24.31 -19.95 -6.75
N ILE A 127 24.15 -18.73 -7.26
CA ILE A 127 25.25 -17.91 -7.80
C ILE A 127 25.16 -16.51 -7.21
N ALA A 128 25.95 -16.21 -6.18
CA ALA A 128 26.17 -14.83 -5.75
C ALA A 128 27.34 -14.24 -6.53
N HIS A 129 27.27 -12.96 -6.90
CA HIS A 129 28.33 -12.28 -7.62
C HIS A 129 29.68 -12.38 -6.89
N GLU A 130 30.73 -12.75 -7.62
CA GLU A 130 32.04 -13.14 -7.08
C GLU A 130 32.72 -11.99 -6.34
N GLY A 131 32.51 -10.77 -6.83
CA GLY A 131 32.94 -9.52 -6.19
C GLY A 131 31.99 -8.94 -5.13
N TYR A 132 31.03 -9.69 -4.60
CA TYR A 132 30.13 -9.16 -3.55
C TYR A 132 30.89 -8.84 -2.26
N VAL A 133 30.73 -7.62 -1.73
CA VAL A 133 31.38 -7.16 -0.49
C VAL A 133 30.32 -6.79 0.54
N ALA A 134 30.12 -7.64 1.56
CA ALA A 134 29.06 -7.47 2.54
C ALA A 134 29.17 -6.19 3.40
N GLN A 135 30.37 -5.65 3.59
CA GLN A 135 30.61 -4.46 4.41
C GLN A 135 30.17 -3.17 3.70
N THR A 136 30.30 -3.11 2.38
CA THR A 136 29.99 -1.95 1.52
C THR A 136 28.77 -2.16 0.63
N THR A 137 28.19 -3.36 0.67
CA THR A 137 27.08 -3.86 -0.16
C THR A 137 27.36 -3.70 -1.67
N GLU A 138 28.63 -3.79 -2.08
CA GLU A 138 29.02 -3.73 -3.48
C GLU A 138 28.68 -5.03 -4.22
N ASN A 139 28.28 -4.90 -5.48
CA ASN A 139 27.90 -6.02 -6.36
C ASN A 139 26.81 -6.92 -5.75
N ASP A 140 25.79 -6.31 -5.17
CA ASP A 140 24.72 -7.03 -4.46
C ASP A 140 23.68 -7.64 -5.41
N ILE A 141 24.10 -8.67 -6.15
CA ILE A 141 23.31 -9.38 -7.16
C ILE A 141 23.57 -10.89 -7.10
N ALA A 142 22.51 -11.69 -7.22
CA ALA A 142 22.58 -13.14 -7.23
C ALA A 142 21.53 -13.77 -8.15
N LEU A 143 21.84 -14.97 -8.63
CA LEU A 143 20.96 -15.82 -9.42
C LEU A 143 20.68 -17.13 -8.68
N LEU A 144 19.43 -17.57 -8.77
CA LEU A 144 19.01 -18.93 -8.41
C LEU A 144 18.61 -19.65 -9.70
N GLU A 145 19.35 -20.70 -10.04
CA GLU A 145 19.01 -21.62 -11.13
C GLU A 145 17.94 -22.61 -10.61
N LEU A 146 16.83 -22.76 -11.31
CA LEU A 146 15.71 -23.62 -10.89
C LEU A 146 15.88 -25.05 -11.42
N GLU A 147 15.53 -26.07 -10.60
CA GLU A 147 15.51 -27.47 -11.07
C GLU A 147 14.45 -27.68 -12.15
N THR A 148 13.25 -27.13 -11.91
CA THR A 148 12.09 -27.20 -12.83
C THR A 148 11.76 -25.81 -13.37
N PRO A 149 11.30 -25.69 -14.64
CA PRO A 149 10.86 -24.41 -15.19
C PRO A 149 9.76 -23.75 -14.36
N ALA A 150 9.91 -22.45 -14.14
CA ALA A 150 8.90 -21.51 -13.66
C ALA A 150 7.69 -21.46 -14.61
N LYS A 151 6.52 -21.12 -14.06
CA LYS A 151 5.29 -20.83 -14.81
C LYS A 151 4.92 -19.35 -14.70
N SER A 152 5.45 -18.66 -13.70
CA SER A 152 5.44 -17.20 -13.62
C SER A 152 6.09 -16.58 -14.85
N ARG A 153 5.47 -15.52 -15.40
CA ARG A 153 5.99 -14.79 -16.57
C ARG A 153 7.32 -14.13 -16.20
N ALA A 154 8.32 -14.28 -17.07
CA ALA A 154 9.60 -13.60 -16.93
C ALA A 154 9.47 -12.07 -17.11
N ILE A 155 10.25 -11.30 -16.34
CA ILE A 155 10.42 -9.86 -16.53
C ILE A 155 11.59 -9.57 -17.49
N THR A 156 11.40 -8.57 -18.36
CA THR A 156 12.43 -8.10 -19.28
C THR A 156 13.47 -7.24 -18.55
N LEU A 157 14.74 -7.35 -18.94
CA LEU A 157 15.84 -6.59 -18.34
C LEU A 157 16.36 -5.52 -19.31
N PRO A 158 16.59 -4.26 -18.87
CA PRO A 158 17.06 -3.17 -19.72
C PRO A 158 18.59 -3.23 -19.90
N LEU A 159 19.10 -4.25 -20.57
CA LEU A 159 20.55 -4.44 -20.77
C LEU A 159 21.15 -3.66 -21.97
N GLY A 160 20.39 -2.70 -22.51
CA GLY A 160 20.81 -1.78 -23.56
C GLY A 160 20.56 -0.31 -23.16
N ALA A 161 20.93 0.63 -24.03
CA ALA A 161 20.73 2.06 -23.78
C ALA A 161 19.24 2.38 -23.56
N SER A 162 18.92 3.02 -22.43
CA SER A 162 17.54 3.12 -21.93
C SER A 162 17.36 4.36 -21.06
N THR A 163 16.26 5.09 -21.26
CA THR A 163 15.86 6.26 -20.44
C THR A 163 15.11 5.87 -19.16
N LEU A 164 14.96 4.56 -18.88
CA LEU A 164 14.22 4.06 -17.72
C LEU A 164 14.90 4.34 -16.38
N GLU A 165 16.22 4.60 -16.39
CA GLU A 165 17.03 4.84 -15.20
C GLU A 165 17.23 6.34 -14.90
N GLU A 166 16.54 7.23 -15.62
CA GLU A 166 16.68 8.68 -15.45
C GLU A 166 16.14 9.19 -14.09
N PRO A 167 16.85 10.10 -13.40
CA PRO A 167 16.34 10.72 -12.17
C PRO A 167 14.98 11.40 -12.35
N GLY A 168 14.10 11.25 -11.36
CA GLY A 168 12.71 11.69 -11.41
C GLY A 168 11.75 10.70 -12.06
N ARG A 169 12.24 9.66 -12.76
CA ARG A 169 11.37 8.60 -13.31
C ARG A 169 10.71 7.81 -12.19
N MET A 170 9.38 7.73 -12.21
CA MET A 170 8.62 6.89 -11.27
C MET A 170 8.86 5.42 -11.56
N SER A 171 9.20 4.67 -10.51
CA SER A 171 9.48 3.24 -10.56
C SER A 171 8.75 2.52 -9.43
N THR A 172 8.27 1.31 -9.69
CA THR A 172 7.49 0.50 -8.75
C THR A 172 8.36 -0.53 -8.07
N VAL A 173 8.22 -0.68 -6.76
CA VAL A 173 8.88 -1.71 -5.95
C VAL A 173 7.84 -2.59 -5.31
N THR A 174 8.06 -3.90 -5.34
CA THR A 174 7.06 -4.90 -4.93
C THR A 174 7.63 -5.94 -3.96
N GLY A 175 6.90 -6.23 -2.89
CA GLY A 175 7.31 -7.23 -1.91
C GLY A 175 6.38 -7.37 -0.69
N TRP A 176 6.87 -8.10 0.31
CA TRP A 176 6.17 -8.42 1.56
C TRP A 176 6.94 -7.90 2.78
N GLY A 177 7.79 -6.90 2.58
CA GLY A 177 8.63 -6.30 3.61
C GLY A 177 7.83 -5.60 4.69
N THR A 178 8.53 -5.24 5.77
CA THR A 178 7.89 -4.70 6.96
C THR A 178 7.23 -3.36 6.68
N LEU A 179 5.98 -3.21 7.10
CA LEU A 179 5.15 -2.03 6.82
C LEU A 179 5.66 -0.76 7.52
N ARG A 180 6.52 -0.92 8.54
CA ARG A 180 7.15 0.13 9.35
C ARG A 180 8.60 -0.22 9.64
N ALA A 181 9.45 0.78 9.83
CA ALA A 181 10.87 0.56 10.14
C ALA A 181 11.06 -0.05 11.54
N ILE A 182 11.72 -1.21 11.60
CA ILE A 182 12.08 -1.92 12.83
C ILE A 182 13.59 -1.85 13.05
N ARG A 183 14.05 -1.58 14.28
CA ARG A 183 15.46 -1.71 14.69
C ARG A 183 15.54 -2.43 16.03
N ASN A 184 16.37 -3.46 16.12
CA ASN A 184 16.57 -4.27 17.34
C ASN A 184 15.26 -4.79 17.97
N GLY A 185 14.30 -5.21 17.14
CA GLY A 185 12.99 -5.69 17.60
C GLY A 185 12.03 -4.60 18.10
N LYS A 186 12.33 -3.31 17.84
CA LYS A 186 11.48 -2.17 18.19
C LYS A 186 11.14 -1.31 16.99
N ASP A 187 9.99 -0.63 17.04
CA ASP A 187 9.65 0.40 16.06
C ASP A 187 10.61 1.59 16.19
N VAL A 188 11.10 2.10 15.06
CA VAL A 188 12.10 3.18 15.06
C VAL A 188 11.52 4.51 15.58
N ILE A 189 10.21 4.72 15.46
CA ILE A 189 9.50 5.96 15.83
C ILE A 189 8.99 5.87 17.27
N THR A 190 8.15 4.87 17.59
CA THR A 190 7.50 4.73 18.90
C THR A 190 8.37 4.06 19.95
N GLN A 191 9.47 3.42 19.56
CA GLN A 191 10.35 2.62 20.43
C GLN A 191 9.64 1.44 21.15
N GLU A 192 8.39 1.14 20.77
CA GLU A 192 7.63 -0.03 21.23
C GLU A 192 8.28 -1.32 20.73
N ALA A 193 8.21 -2.38 21.54
CA ALA A 193 8.61 -3.72 21.11
C ALA A 193 7.64 -4.27 20.05
N VAL A 194 8.19 -4.63 18.88
CA VAL A 194 7.42 -5.23 17.79
C VAL A 194 7.23 -6.71 18.08
N ARG A 195 5.98 -7.16 18.09
CA ARG A 195 5.65 -8.58 18.27
C ARG A 195 5.78 -9.32 16.93
N PRO A 196 6.22 -10.59 16.91
CA PRO A 196 6.12 -11.42 15.71
C PRO A 196 4.68 -11.45 15.19
N ASN A 197 4.50 -11.34 13.88
CA ASN A 197 3.20 -11.30 13.19
C ASN A 197 2.28 -10.13 13.59
N ASP A 198 2.80 -9.06 14.18
CA ASP A 198 2.02 -7.83 14.41
C ASP A 198 1.62 -7.20 13.04
N PRO A 199 0.32 -7.10 12.71
CA PRO A 199 -0.13 -6.61 11.40
C PRO A 199 0.15 -5.13 11.16
N ARG A 200 0.59 -4.38 12.17
CA ARG A 200 1.13 -3.01 12.00
C ARG A 200 2.50 -3.01 11.32
N TYR A 201 3.21 -4.14 11.33
CA TYR A 201 4.60 -4.29 10.89
C TYR A 201 4.80 -5.34 9.82
N PHE A 202 3.95 -6.35 9.73
CA PHE A 202 4.09 -7.45 8.79
C PHE A 202 2.82 -7.61 7.96
N THR A 203 2.97 -8.05 6.71
CA THR A 203 1.87 -8.33 5.79
C THR A 203 2.02 -9.74 5.25
N ASP A 204 0.90 -10.47 5.15
CA ASP A 204 0.86 -11.71 4.39
C ASP A 204 0.58 -11.47 2.90
N ARG A 205 0.31 -10.22 2.49
CA ARG A 205 -0.04 -9.84 1.11
C ARG A 205 1.11 -9.11 0.41
N LEU A 206 1.17 -9.28 -0.92
CA LEU A 206 2.09 -8.55 -1.79
C LEU A 206 1.66 -7.09 -1.86
N MET A 207 2.63 -6.22 -1.67
CA MET A 207 2.45 -4.78 -1.64
C MET A 207 3.26 -4.16 -2.76
N GLU A 208 2.89 -2.94 -3.14
CA GLU A 208 3.56 -2.14 -4.16
C GLU A 208 3.72 -0.69 -3.69
N VAL A 209 4.82 -0.04 -4.04
CA VAL A 209 5.02 1.40 -3.81
C VAL A 209 5.64 2.03 -5.05
N GLU A 210 5.19 3.23 -5.40
CA GLU A 210 5.77 4.02 -6.48
C GLU A 210 6.69 5.12 -5.91
N VAL A 211 7.96 5.08 -6.31
CA VAL A 211 9.03 5.98 -5.86
C VAL A 211 9.76 6.60 -7.06
N PRO A 212 10.13 7.89 -7.00
CA PRO A 212 10.95 8.50 -8.05
C PRO A 212 12.40 8.05 -7.90
N LEU A 213 13.08 7.82 -9.03
CA LEU A 213 14.53 7.69 -9.06
C LEU A 213 15.20 9.01 -8.66
N VAL A 214 16.40 8.91 -8.09
CA VAL A 214 17.18 10.02 -7.54
C VAL A 214 18.58 9.98 -8.13
N SER A 215 19.17 11.15 -8.41
CA SER A 215 20.48 11.23 -9.03
C SER A 215 21.58 10.63 -8.13
N GLU A 216 22.62 10.10 -8.75
CA GLU A 216 23.72 9.46 -8.04
C GLU A 216 24.45 10.45 -7.12
N GLU A 217 24.52 11.73 -7.51
CA GLU A 217 25.11 12.82 -6.72
C GLU A 217 24.31 13.09 -5.45
N VAL A 218 22.98 13.23 -5.57
CA VAL A 218 22.08 13.46 -4.42
C VAL A 218 22.10 12.25 -3.48
N CYS A 219 22.10 11.04 -4.04
CA CYS A 219 22.21 9.83 -3.23
C CYS A 219 23.58 9.73 -2.54
N ARG A 220 24.67 9.99 -3.25
CA ARG A 220 26.03 9.96 -2.67
C ARG A 220 26.21 11.01 -1.58
N GLU A 221 25.56 12.17 -1.70
CA GLU A 221 25.46 13.18 -0.63
C GLU A 221 24.74 12.61 0.59
N ALA A 222 23.50 12.12 0.40
CA ALA A 222 22.68 11.54 1.45
C ALA A 222 23.38 10.36 2.16
N TYR A 223 24.23 9.62 1.46
CA TYR A 223 24.98 8.47 1.99
C TYR A 223 26.42 8.78 2.46
N ARG A 224 26.85 10.05 2.49
CA ARG A 224 28.13 10.45 3.10
C ARG A 224 28.27 9.90 4.52
N GLY A 225 29.45 9.36 4.83
CA GLY A 225 29.77 8.76 6.12
C GLY A 225 29.10 7.41 6.42
N SER A 226 28.32 6.83 5.49
CA SER A 226 27.84 5.45 5.60
C SER A 226 28.86 4.47 5.00
N SER A 227 28.75 3.18 5.34
CA SER A 227 29.60 2.13 4.75
C SER A 227 29.14 1.70 3.36
N GLY A 228 27.86 1.88 3.03
CA GLY A 228 27.28 1.51 1.73
C GLY A 228 27.86 2.37 0.60
N LYS A 229 28.30 1.74 -0.48
CA LYS A 229 28.94 2.45 -1.61
C LYS A 229 27.90 2.89 -2.65
N ILE A 230 27.93 4.17 -2.99
CA ILE A 230 27.10 4.77 -4.05
C ILE A 230 27.99 5.08 -5.27
N ASP A 231 27.88 4.24 -6.29
CA ASP A 231 28.50 4.40 -7.61
C ASP A 231 27.59 3.92 -8.74
N GLY A 232 28.06 3.95 -9.99
CA GLY A 232 27.30 3.58 -11.19
C GLY A 232 26.73 2.16 -11.25
N ARG A 233 26.97 1.31 -10.24
CA ARG A 233 26.35 -0.02 -10.09
C ARG A 233 25.08 -0.01 -9.22
N VAL A 234 24.69 1.13 -8.66
CA VAL A 234 23.45 1.26 -7.88
C VAL A 234 22.51 2.32 -8.46
N LEU A 235 21.24 2.20 -8.13
CA LEU A 235 20.20 3.21 -8.30
C LEU A 235 19.70 3.61 -6.93
N CYS A 236 19.23 4.84 -6.79
CA CYS A 236 18.57 5.29 -5.57
C CYS A 236 17.18 5.80 -5.90
N ALA A 237 16.23 5.58 -5.00
CA ALA A 237 14.86 6.03 -5.16
C ALA A 237 14.21 6.39 -3.83
N GLY A 238 13.22 7.27 -3.89
CA GLY A 238 12.44 7.69 -2.73
C GLY A 238 12.16 9.18 -2.72
N LEU A 239 11.21 9.58 -1.87
CA LEU A 239 10.90 10.99 -1.66
C LEU A 239 11.89 11.61 -0.68
N GLN A 240 12.34 12.85 -0.94
CA GLN A 240 13.30 13.53 -0.06
C GLN A 240 12.75 13.70 1.37
N GLN A 241 11.45 14.00 1.50
CA GLN A 241 10.76 14.09 2.78
C GLN A 241 10.61 12.75 3.51
N GLY A 242 11.00 11.63 2.90
CA GLY A 242 10.70 10.29 3.39
C GLY A 242 9.26 9.88 3.09
N GLY A 243 8.74 8.90 3.84
CA GLY A 243 7.36 8.46 3.76
C GLY A 243 6.97 7.64 2.52
N ARG A 244 7.94 7.28 1.66
CA ARG A 244 7.82 6.27 0.57
C ARG A 244 9.15 5.55 0.33
N ASP A 245 9.22 4.27 0.70
CA ASP A 245 10.41 3.42 0.52
C ASP A 245 10.12 1.92 0.71
N SER A 246 10.93 1.08 0.08
CA SER A 246 11.04 -0.36 0.38
C SER A 246 11.54 -0.63 1.81
N CYS A 247 11.28 -1.82 2.36
CA CYS A 247 11.63 -2.11 3.75
C CYS A 247 12.08 -3.57 4.01
N GLN A 248 12.32 -3.92 5.27
CA GLN A 248 12.95 -5.18 5.68
C GLN A 248 12.11 -6.38 5.22
N GLY A 249 12.65 -7.21 4.32
CA GLY A 249 11.93 -8.33 3.70
C GLY A 249 11.49 -8.10 2.26
N ASP A 250 11.58 -6.86 1.75
CA ASP A 250 11.54 -6.59 0.30
C ASP A 250 12.90 -6.89 -0.38
N SER A 251 13.97 -6.98 0.42
CA SER A 251 15.33 -7.42 0.05
C SER A 251 15.36 -8.45 -1.07
N GLY A 252 16.12 -8.19 -2.14
CA GLY A 252 16.20 -9.08 -3.30
C GLY A 252 15.00 -9.03 -4.25
N GLY A 253 13.91 -8.36 -3.88
CA GLY A 253 12.76 -8.09 -4.77
C GLY A 253 13.09 -7.12 -5.90
N PRO A 254 12.24 -7.06 -6.94
CA PRO A 254 12.47 -6.21 -8.11
C PRO A 254 12.07 -4.75 -7.86
N MET A 255 12.82 -3.83 -8.49
CA MET A 255 12.34 -2.51 -8.88
C MET A 255 12.11 -2.51 -10.39
N VAL A 256 10.90 -2.16 -10.81
CA VAL A 256 10.49 -2.12 -12.21
C VAL A 256 10.07 -0.72 -12.65
N THR A 257 10.35 -0.41 -13.91
CA THR A 257 9.96 0.86 -14.53
C THR A 257 9.20 0.57 -15.81
N LYS A 258 8.15 1.35 -16.05
CA LYS A 258 7.35 1.25 -17.26
C LYS A 258 8.02 2.02 -18.41
N SER A 259 8.25 1.39 -19.56
CA SER A 259 8.73 2.05 -20.78
C SER A 259 7.61 2.78 -21.53
N HIS A 260 7.99 3.59 -22.52
CA HIS A 260 7.05 4.43 -23.29
C HIS A 260 6.01 3.63 -24.08
N ASP A 261 6.34 2.39 -24.46
CA ASP A 261 5.45 1.39 -25.05
C ASP A 261 4.50 0.72 -24.03
N GLY A 262 4.63 1.04 -22.74
CA GLY A 262 3.82 0.50 -21.66
C GLY A 262 4.30 -0.83 -21.06
N LEU A 263 5.42 -1.39 -21.55
CA LEU A 263 6.01 -2.61 -20.97
C LEU A 263 6.72 -2.29 -19.65
N TYR A 264 6.81 -3.26 -18.75
CA TYR A 264 7.66 -3.14 -17.54
C TYR A 264 9.01 -3.80 -17.79
N GLN A 265 10.07 -3.17 -17.30
CA GLN A 265 11.41 -3.73 -17.27
C GLN A 265 12.02 -3.57 -15.87
N GLN A 266 12.80 -4.55 -15.43
CA GLN A 266 13.43 -4.51 -14.10
C GLN A 266 14.76 -3.77 -14.16
N ILE A 267 14.77 -2.52 -13.72
CA ILE A 267 15.98 -1.68 -13.61
C ILE A 267 16.79 -1.97 -12.34
N GLY A 268 16.16 -2.50 -11.29
CA GLY A 268 16.76 -2.60 -9.96
C GLY A 268 16.43 -3.85 -9.16
N ILE A 269 17.22 -4.08 -8.11
CA ILE A 269 17.03 -5.13 -7.09
C ILE A 269 17.14 -4.47 -5.72
N VAL A 270 16.15 -4.66 -4.83
CA VAL A 270 16.15 -4.09 -3.47
C VAL A 270 17.39 -4.55 -2.71
N SER A 271 18.24 -3.61 -2.29
CA SER A 271 19.56 -3.92 -1.71
C SER A 271 19.71 -3.40 -0.26
N PHE A 272 19.82 -2.09 -0.04
CA PHE A 272 19.99 -1.51 1.30
C PHE A 272 19.38 -0.11 1.44
N GLY A 273 19.32 0.42 2.65
CA GLY A 273 18.79 1.76 2.91
C GLY A 273 19.13 2.29 4.31
N LYS A 274 19.04 3.60 4.52
CA LYS A 274 19.19 4.28 5.84
C LYS A 274 17.94 4.13 6.73
N GLY A 275 17.37 2.93 6.77
CA GLY A 275 16.06 2.68 7.37
C GLY A 275 14.91 3.17 6.49
N CYS A 276 13.77 2.50 6.59
CA CYS A 276 12.71 2.62 5.60
C CYS A 276 12.00 3.98 5.67
N GLY A 277 12.01 4.72 4.57
CA GLY A 277 11.20 5.92 4.38
C GLY A 277 11.58 7.08 5.30
N GLN A 278 12.85 7.16 5.71
CA GLN A 278 13.36 8.30 6.47
C GLN A 278 13.51 9.53 5.57
N LYS A 279 13.44 10.72 6.17
CA LYS A 279 13.82 11.97 5.48
C LYS A 279 15.28 11.88 5.04
N ASP A 280 15.56 12.27 3.79
CA ASP A 280 16.85 12.14 3.11
C ASP A 280 17.39 10.68 3.12
N GLY A 281 16.52 9.69 3.37
CA GLY A 281 16.81 8.26 3.41
C GLY A 281 16.25 7.55 2.19
N TYR A 282 16.95 7.67 1.06
CA TYR A 282 16.60 6.97 -0.18
C TYR A 282 16.89 5.47 -0.08
N GLY A 283 16.00 4.63 -0.60
CA GLY A 283 16.31 3.21 -0.82
C GLY A 283 17.38 3.06 -1.91
N VAL A 284 18.28 2.10 -1.74
CA VAL A 284 19.37 1.79 -2.68
C VAL A 284 19.15 0.41 -3.28
N TYR A 285 19.30 0.34 -4.60
CA TYR A 285 18.96 -0.81 -5.44
C TYR A 285 20.15 -1.15 -6.34
N SER A 286 20.47 -2.43 -6.51
CA SER A 286 21.51 -2.84 -7.48
C SER A 286 21.02 -2.57 -8.90
N ARG A 287 21.77 -1.78 -9.69
CA ARG A 287 21.42 -1.36 -11.05
C ARG A 287 21.60 -2.54 -12.01
N VAL A 288 20.50 -3.10 -12.52
CA VAL A 288 20.52 -4.36 -13.28
C VAL A 288 21.33 -4.23 -14.58
N SER A 289 21.23 -3.10 -15.28
CA SER A 289 21.98 -2.81 -16.51
C SER A 289 23.51 -2.89 -16.30
N ALA A 290 24.01 -2.48 -15.14
CA ALA A 290 25.43 -2.52 -14.79
C ALA A 290 26.01 -3.94 -14.64
N PHE A 291 25.15 -4.97 -14.53
CA PHE A 291 25.55 -6.38 -14.41
C PHE A 291 25.24 -7.21 -15.66
N GLY A 292 24.97 -6.56 -16.80
CA GLY A 292 24.51 -7.24 -18.01
C GLY A 292 25.46 -8.34 -18.52
N ASP A 293 26.78 -8.12 -18.51
CA ASP A 293 27.75 -9.14 -18.90
C ASP A 293 27.81 -10.30 -17.91
N TRP A 294 27.75 -10.01 -16.61
CA TRP A 294 27.72 -11.04 -15.56
C TRP A 294 26.47 -11.92 -15.65
N LEU A 295 25.31 -11.32 -15.95
CA LEU A 295 24.06 -12.02 -16.21
C LEU A 295 24.17 -12.93 -17.45
N ARG A 296 24.68 -12.40 -18.58
CA ARG A 296 24.92 -13.17 -19.81
C ARG A 296 25.85 -14.36 -19.55
N SER A 297 27.01 -14.13 -18.91
CA SER A 297 28.01 -15.17 -18.64
C SER A 297 27.50 -16.29 -17.73
N ASN A 298 26.65 -15.99 -16.74
CA ASN A 298 26.15 -16.99 -15.79
C ASN A 298 24.91 -17.75 -16.26
N THR A 299 24.06 -17.10 -17.07
CA THR A 299 22.79 -17.68 -17.54
C THR A 299 22.85 -18.30 -18.93
N GLY A 300 23.79 -17.85 -19.77
CA GLY A 300 23.86 -18.21 -21.20
C GLY A 300 22.79 -17.56 -22.07
N LEU A 301 22.04 -16.58 -21.55
CA LEU A 301 20.92 -15.94 -22.25
C LEU A 301 21.36 -14.70 -23.04
N SER A 302 20.81 -14.52 -24.23
CA SER A 302 20.77 -13.23 -24.94
C SER A 302 19.54 -12.46 -24.51
N PHE A 303 19.74 -11.30 -23.87
CA PHE A 303 18.66 -10.40 -23.42
C PHE A 303 18.41 -9.28 -24.44
N ASP A 304 18.39 -9.61 -25.73
CA ASP A 304 18.14 -8.63 -26.79
C ASP A 304 16.67 -8.17 -26.77
N ALA A 305 16.45 -6.90 -27.11
CA ALA A 305 15.19 -6.16 -26.89
C ALA A 305 14.03 -6.57 -27.83
N SER A 306 13.99 -7.81 -28.32
CA SER A 306 13.02 -8.29 -29.30
C SER A 306 12.49 -9.70 -29.00
N VAL A 307 12.03 -9.92 -27.77
CA VAL A 307 10.96 -10.89 -27.54
C VAL A 307 9.64 -10.14 -27.72
N PRO A 308 8.78 -10.51 -28.68
CA PRO A 308 7.43 -9.96 -28.74
C PRO A 308 6.73 -10.25 -27.41
N ALA A 309 6.32 -9.20 -26.70
CA ALA A 309 5.29 -9.36 -25.70
C ALA A 309 4.01 -9.73 -26.46
N ASP A 310 3.61 -11.01 -26.40
CA ASP A 310 2.25 -11.38 -26.78
C ASP A 310 1.29 -10.42 -26.06
N PRO A 311 0.30 -9.83 -26.76
CA PRO A 311 -0.66 -8.94 -26.13
C PRO A 311 -1.31 -9.67 -24.96
N MET A 312 -1.55 -8.93 -23.86
CA MET A 312 -2.27 -9.48 -22.71
C MET A 312 -3.49 -10.27 -23.20
N PRO A 313 -3.71 -11.52 -22.74
CA PRO A 313 -4.95 -12.18 -23.05
C PRO A 313 -6.09 -11.31 -22.49
N ALA A 314 -6.98 -10.88 -23.37
CA ALA A 314 -8.29 -10.40 -22.95
C ALA A 314 -8.94 -11.46 -22.05
N PRO A 315 -9.74 -11.09 -21.04
CA PRO A 315 -10.32 -12.05 -20.11
C PRO A 315 -11.14 -13.11 -20.87
N GLY A 316 -10.55 -14.30 -20.97
CA GLY A 316 -11.09 -15.42 -21.76
C GLY A 316 -12.35 -15.99 -21.10
N ALA A 317 -13.36 -16.28 -21.94
CA ALA A 317 -14.68 -16.68 -21.49
C ALA A 317 -14.69 -17.95 -20.62
N VAL A 318 -15.54 -17.93 -19.60
CA VAL A 318 -15.88 -19.10 -18.77
C VAL A 318 -16.77 -20.06 -19.58
N PRO A 319 -16.44 -21.36 -19.70
CA PRO A 319 -17.34 -22.33 -20.30
C PRO A 319 -18.28 -22.96 -19.25
N GLY A 320 -19.56 -23.15 -19.62
CA GLY A 320 -20.43 -24.15 -19.01
C GLY A 320 -21.51 -23.64 -18.05
N SER A 321 -22.67 -23.30 -18.59
CA SER A 321 -23.94 -23.20 -17.86
C SER A 321 -24.39 -24.56 -17.30
N LEU A 322 -24.95 -24.61 -16.08
CA LEU A 322 -25.88 -25.65 -15.57
C LEU A 322 -26.58 -25.12 -14.29
N PRO A 323 -27.72 -25.70 -13.84
CA PRO A 323 -29.03 -25.13 -14.13
C PRO A 323 -29.66 -24.33 -12.98
N SER A 324 -30.68 -23.54 -13.32
CA SER A 324 -31.51 -22.78 -12.39
C SER A 324 -32.35 -23.66 -11.46
N GLY A 325 -32.38 -23.31 -10.17
CA GLY A 325 -33.49 -23.71 -9.29
C GLY A 325 -33.10 -23.96 -7.83
N GLN A 326 -33.05 -22.90 -7.02
CA GLN A 326 -33.25 -22.94 -5.56
C GLN A 326 -33.65 -21.52 -5.05
N PRO A 327 -34.15 -21.34 -3.80
CA PRO A 327 -35.28 -20.43 -3.56
C PRO A 327 -34.86 -18.97 -3.33
N ALA A 328 -35.86 -18.08 -3.32
CA ALA A 328 -35.67 -16.67 -3.01
C ALA A 328 -34.89 -16.48 -1.68
N PRO A 329 -33.84 -15.65 -1.66
CA PRO A 329 -33.01 -15.47 -0.48
C PRO A 329 -33.78 -14.77 0.66
N PRO A 330 -33.47 -15.08 1.93
CA PRO A 330 -34.16 -14.50 3.07
C PRO A 330 -33.90 -12.99 3.20
N ALA A 331 -34.90 -12.27 3.72
CA ALA A 331 -34.77 -10.85 4.01
C ALA A 331 -33.62 -10.56 4.98
N LEU A 332 -32.83 -9.54 4.66
CA LEU A 332 -31.60 -9.17 5.35
C LEU A 332 -31.79 -8.87 6.85
N ALA A 333 -31.18 -9.69 7.70
CA ALA A 333 -30.86 -9.31 9.07
C ALA A 333 -29.51 -8.57 9.13
N VAL A 334 -29.41 -7.45 8.41
CA VAL A 334 -28.26 -6.54 8.50
C VAL A 334 -28.31 -5.85 9.84
N ASN A 335 -27.27 -6.01 10.67
CA ASN A 335 -27.19 -5.32 11.94
C ASN A 335 -27.11 -3.80 11.69
N ASN A 336 -28.07 -3.05 12.20
CA ASN A 336 -28.07 -1.59 12.15
C ASN A 336 -28.48 -1.03 13.53
N SER A 337 -27.80 -1.51 14.58
CA SER A 337 -27.99 -1.05 15.96
C SER A 337 -27.76 0.46 16.13
N ALA A 338 -26.85 1.04 15.34
CA ALA A 338 -26.60 2.48 15.27
C ALA A 338 -27.71 3.29 14.60
N GLY A 339 -28.61 2.64 13.83
CA GLY A 339 -29.57 3.33 12.99
C GLY A 339 -28.92 4.28 11.98
N ILE A 340 -27.79 3.86 11.37
CA ILE A 340 -27.18 4.60 10.26
C ILE A 340 -28.11 4.56 9.03
N SER A 341 -28.13 5.67 8.29
CA SER A 341 -28.68 5.81 6.95
C SER A 341 -27.70 6.59 6.07
N VAL A 342 -27.75 6.32 4.77
CA VAL A 342 -27.00 7.07 3.74
C VAL A 342 -27.95 7.35 2.58
N SER A 343 -27.88 8.55 2.00
CA SER A 343 -28.64 8.92 0.81
C SER A 343 -27.84 9.88 -0.06
N PHE A 344 -28.10 9.90 -1.36
CA PHE A 344 -27.63 10.96 -2.26
C PHE A 344 -28.42 12.25 -1.99
N ALA A 345 -27.77 13.41 -2.08
CA ALA A 345 -28.43 14.70 -1.86
C ALA A 345 -29.31 15.12 -3.05
N GLN A 346 -28.96 14.67 -4.26
CA GLN A 346 -29.62 14.96 -5.54
C GLN A 346 -30.76 13.97 -5.87
N GLY A 347 -30.81 12.81 -5.21
CA GLY A 347 -31.70 11.69 -5.54
C GLY A 347 -30.92 10.45 -5.97
N ASP A 348 -31.61 9.33 -6.12
CA ASP A 348 -31.03 8.02 -6.47
C ASP A 348 -30.88 7.78 -7.98
N GLN A 349 -31.29 8.73 -8.83
CA GLN A 349 -30.96 8.78 -10.25
C GLN A 349 -29.91 9.86 -10.50
N LEU A 350 -28.72 9.43 -10.95
CA LEU A 350 -27.53 10.27 -11.13
C LEU A 350 -27.19 10.37 -12.61
N LYS A 351 -26.88 11.56 -13.11
CA LYS A 351 -26.49 11.76 -14.51
C LYS A 351 -24.98 11.64 -14.70
N VAL A 352 -24.55 11.14 -15.84
CA VAL A 352 -23.13 11.22 -16.24
C VAL A 352 -22.66 12.68 -16.20
N ASP A 353 -21.44 12.89 -15.72
CA ASP A 353 -20.81 14.19 -15.45
C ASP A 353 -21.42 15.02 -14.30
N GLU A 354 -22.46 14.54 -13.61
CA GLU A 354 -23.03 15.22 -12.44
C GLU A 354 -22.08 15.19 -11.23
N ILE A 355 -22.03 16.28 -10.46
CA ILE A 355 -21.34 16.32 -9.16
C ILE A 355 -22.34 15.95 -8.07
N THR A 356 -22.06 14.87 -7.35
CA THR A 356 -22.94 14.32 -6.32
C THR A 356 -22.40 14.51 -4.89
N GLN A 357 -23.29 14.46 -3.91
CA GLN A 357 -22.96 14.50 -2.48
C GLN A 357 -23.79 13.45 -1.73
N PHE A 358 -23.20 12.83 -0.71
CA PHE A 358 -23.92 11.93 0.20
C PHE A 358 -24.29 12.65 1.48
N ARG A 359 -25.46 12.32 2.02
CA ARG A 359 -25.91 12.64 3.37
C ARG A 359 -25.90 11.36 4.19
N VAL A 360 -25.18 11.36 5.31
CA VAL A 360 -25.17 10.27 6.28
C VAL A 360 -25.77 10.74 7.60
N VAL A 361 -26.63 9.94 8.21
CA VAL A 361 -27.18 10.17 9.55
C VAL A 361 -27.03 8.89 10.36
N SER A 362 -26.76 8.97 11.65
CA SER A 362 -26.74 7.82 12.56
C SER A 362 -27.27 8.22 13.93
N LYS A 363 -27.90 7.31 14.67
CA LYS A 363 -28.37 7.56 16.05
C LYS A 363 -27.24 7.50 17.07
N THR A 364 -26.16 6.78 16.76
CA THR A 364 -24.93 6.73 17.58
C THR A 364 -23.77 7.40 16.86
N ALA A 365 -22.78 7.86 17.62
CA ALA A 365 -21.55 8.39 17.07
C ALA A 365 -20.58 7.23 16.75
N GLY A 366 -19.77 7.37 15.71
CA GLY A 366 -18.87 6.31 15.27
C GLY A 366 -18.06 6.70 14.04
N TYR A 367 -17.25 5.77 13.55
CA TYR A 367 -16.38 5.98 12.40
C TYR A 367 -17.06 5.45 11.14
N LEU A 368 -17.23 6.35 10.16
CA LEU A 368 -17.90 6.10 8.91
C LEU A 368 -16.92 5.60 7.85
N LEU A 369 -17.35 4.62 7.08
CA LEU A 369 -16.76 4.24 5.81
C LEU A 369 -17.86 4.28 4.74
N LEU A 370 -17.59 4.89 3.59
CA LEU A 370 -18.45 4.80 2.40
C LEU A 370 -17.75 4.01 1.32
N VAL A 371 -18.44 3.01 0.79
CA VAL A 371 -18.00 2.18 -0.32
C VAL A 371 -19.03 2.26 -1.44
N ASP A 372 -18.59 2.68 -2.62
CA ASP A 372 -19.36 2.56 -3.84
C ASP A 372 -19.22 1.17 -4.43
N ILE A 373 -20.26 0.73 -5.14
CA ILE A 373 -20.24 -0.38 -6.08
C ILE A 373 -20.89 0.13 -7.36
N THR A 374 -20.08 0.38 -8.37
CA THR A 374 -20.55 0.85 -9.69
C THR A 374 -21.36 -0.23 -10.42
N PRO A 375 -22.08 0.10 -11.51
CA PRO A 375 -22.89 -0.88 -12.23
C PRO A 375 -22.13 -2.03 -12.91
N ASP A 376 -20.82 -1.91 -13.11
CA ASP A 376 -19.91 -3.01 -13.52
C ASP A 376 -19.31 -3.79 -12.35
N GLY A 377 -19.71 -3.50 -11.10
CA GLY A 377 -19.33 -4.24 -9.90
C GLY A 377 -17.98 -3.83 -9.28
N LYS A 378 -17.41 -2.68 -9.68
CA LYS A 378 -16.15 -2.18 -9.11
C LYS A 378 -16.41 -1.56 -7.74
N MET A 379 -15.78 -2.11 -6.70
CA MET A 379 -15.90 -1.61 -5.33
C MET A 379 -14.85 -0.54 -5.05
N THR A 380 -15.28 0.68 -4.67
CA THR A 380 -14.37 1.81 -4.41
C THR A 380 -14.66 2.43 -3.05
N GLN A 381 -13.67 2.57 -2.17
CA GLN A 381 -13.84 3.33 -0.92
C GLN A 381 -13.85 4.83 -1.25
N ILE A 382 -14.99 5.47 -1.06
CA ILE A 382 -15.20 6.90 -1.33
C ILE A 382 -14.78 7.75 -0.14
N PHE A 383 -15.04 7.26 1.08
CA PHE A 383 -14.79 7.99 2.32
C PHE A 383 -14.34 7.06 3.47
N PRO A 384 -13.34 7.46 4.28
CA PRO A 384 -12.41 8.54 4.00
C PRO A 384 -11.53 8.20 2.79
N ASN A 385 -10.95 9.20 2.14
CA ASN A 385 -10.00 9.05 1.05
C ASN A 385 -8.78 9.95 1.27
N ALA A 386 -7.73 9.81 0.46
CA ALA A 386 -6.46 10.53 0.66
C ALA A 386 -6.61 12.06 0.79
N ARG A 387 -7.62 12.68 0.18
CA ARG A 387 -7.90 14.13 0.31
C ARG A 387 -8.71 14.46 1.57
N SER A 388 -9.72 13.66 1.91
CA SER A 388 -10.47 13.85 3.17
C SER A 388 -9.62 13.59 4.42
N LEU A 389 -8.45 12.96 4.25
CA LEU A 389 -7.47 12.72 5.32
C LEU A 389 -6.42 13.83 5.48
N SER A 390 -6.23 14.72 4.49
CA SER A 390 -5.08 15.64 4.41
C SER A 390 -5.39 17.12 4.72
N SER A 391 -6.40 17.42 5.54
CA SER A 391 -6.82 18.81 5.82
C SER A 391 -5.92 19.48 6.89
N PRO A 392 -5.25 20.61 6.57
CA PRO A 392 -4.31 21.26 7.48
C PRO A 392 -4.97 22.19 8.53
N LEU A 393 -6.31 22.35 8.55
CA LEU A 393 -6.99 23.22 9.51
C LEU A 393 -7.79 22.46 10.58
N ARG A 394 -7.13 22.35 11.75
CA ARG A 394 -7.62 22.01 13.10
C ARG A 394 -7.51 20.56 13.56
N SER A 395 -6.83 20.48 14.70
CA SER A 395 -6.84 19.46 15.75
C SER A 395 -8.22 19.09 16.33
N ARG A 396 -9.17 18.66 15.49
CA ARG A 396 -10.37 17.93 15.91
C ARG A 396 -10.39 16.54 15.31
N ALA A 397 -9.81 15.62 16.08
CA ALA A 397 -10.12 14.20 16.17
C ALA A 397 -10.94 13.58 15.02
N ARG A 398 -10.28 12.64 14.31
CA ARG A 398 -10.88 11.52 13.56
C ARG A 398 -11.61 11.96 12.28
N SER A 399 -10.87 11.99 11.18
CA SER A 399 -11.24 12.39 9.82
C SER A 399 -12.41 11.65 9.15
N ASN A 400 -13.02 10.68 9.83
CA ASN A 400 -14.24 9.99 9.40
C ASN A 400 -15.26 9.77 10.52
N TYR A 401 -15.16 10.48 11.64
CA TYR A 401 -16.05 10.29 12.79
C TYR A 401 -17.33 11.12 12.67
N VAL A 402 -18.47 10.45 12.53
CA VAL A 402 -19.80 11.09 12.49
C VAL A 402 -20.41 11.17 13.88
N GLN A 403 -21.15 12.25 14.14
CA GLN A 403 -21.81 12.49 15.42
C GLN A 403 -23.22 11.89 15.46
N ALA A 404 -23.61 11.44 16.65
CA ALA A 404 -24.98 10.98 16.92
C ALA A 404 -26.01 12.06 16.58
N ASN A 405 -26.99 11.70 15.76
CA ASN A 405 -28.12 12.51 15.30
C ASN A 405 -27.74 13.80 14.54
N SER A 406 -26.51 13.89 14.03
CA SER A 406 -26.06 15.01 13.20
C SER A 406 -25.84 14.56 11.75
N PRO A 407 -26.58 15.12 10.77
CA PRO A 407 -26.35 14.81 9.36
C PRO A 407 -24.96 15.27 8.90
N THR A 408 -24.17 14.35 8.38
CA THR A 408 -22.87 14.62 7.77
C THR A 408 -23.04 14.66 6.24
N LEU A 409 -22.49 15.69 5.59
CA LEU A 409 -22.43 15.79 4.13
C LEU A 409 -21.02 15.41 3.66
N ILE A 410 -20.93 14.67 2.57
CA ILE A 410 -19.66 14.19 2.00
C ILE A 410 -19.70 14.37 0.47
N PRO A 411 -18.78 15.14 -0.12
CA PRO A 411 -17.87 16.10 0.52
C PRO A 411 -18.63 17.22 1.25
N ASP A 412 -18.07 17.77 2.35
CA ASP A 412 -18.64 18.94 3.03
C ASP A 412 -18.39 20.24 2.22
N PRO A 413 -19.43 20.89 1.66
CA PRO A 413 -19.28 22.10 0.86
C PRO A 413 -18.80 23.33 1.67
N GLN A 414 -18.83 23.26 3.00
CA GLN A 414 -18.31 24.33 3.89
C GLN A 414 -16.82 24.15 4.22
N ASN A 415 -16.23 23.02 3.84
CA ASN A 415 -14.84 22.69 4.11
C ASN A 415 -13.97 22.76 2.84
N PRO A 416 -13.30 23.90 2.55
CA PRO A 416 -12.48 24.05 1.34
C PRO A 416 -11.25 23.13 1.29
N TYR A 417 -10.94 22.43 2.39
CA TYR A 417 -9.84 21.47 2.49
C TYR A 417 -10.30 20.01 2.36
N GLU A 418 -11.61 19.73 2.32
CA GLU A 418 -12.08 18.45 1.78
C GLU A 418 -11.87 18.44 0.26
N GLY A 419 -12.19 19.54 -0.45
CA GLY A 419 -11.51 19.89 -1.71
C GLY A 419 -11.52 18.84 -2.83
N TYR A 420 -12.54 17.97 -2.87
CA TYR A 420 -12.83 17.09 -4.01
C TYR A 420 -14.32 17.13 -4.30
N ASP A 421 -14.66 17.08 -5.57
CA ASP A 421 -16.01 16.79 -6.06
C ASP A 421 -16.11 15.31 -6.38
N ILE A 422 -17.28 14.71 -6.14
CA ILE A 422 -17.56 13.34 -6.57
C ILE A 422 -18.32 13.43 -7.88
N LYS A 423 -17.60 13.15 -8.97
CA LYS A 423 -18.15 13.17 -10.32
C LYS A 423 -18.70 11.80 -10.68
N VAL A 424 -19.91 11.77 -11.23
CA VAL A 424 -20.55 10.55 -11.72
C VAL A 424 -19.98 10.20 -13.10
N GLU A 425 -19.39 9.02 -13.21
CA GLU A 425 -18.77 8.51 -14.45
C GLU A 425 -19.49 7.23 -14.94
N PRO A 426 -19.42 6.89 -16.24
CA PRO A 426 -19.94 5.62 -16.75
C PRO A 426 -19.28 4.40 -16.06
N PRO A 427 -19.94 3.22 -16.05
CA PRO A 427 -21.06 2.82 -16.90
C PRO A 427 -22.46 3.23 -16.40
N ILE A 428 -23.38 3.42 -17.35
CA ILE A 428 -24.82 3.58 -17.09
C ILE A 428 -25.40 2.24 -16.57
N GLY A 429 -26.16 2.27 -15.48
CA GLY A 429 -26.75 1.08 -14.87
C GLY A 429 -27.09 1.26 -13.38
N GLU A 430 -27.43 0.16 -12.70
CA GLU A 430 -27.76 0.14 -11.27
C GLU A 430 -26.50 -0.09 -10.42
N GLY A 431 -26.22 0.80 -9.48
CA GLY A 431 -25.12 0.72 -8.52
C GLY A 431 -25.61 0.62 -7.06
N LEU A 432 -24.67 0.47 -6.12
CA LEU A 432 -24.99 0.28 -4.70
C LEU A 432 -24.00 1.01 -3.79
N LEU A 433 -24.47 2.04 -3.10
CA LEU A 433 -23.70 2.73 -2.07
C LEU A 433 -23.87 2.01 -0.72
N VAL A 434 -22.77 1.70 -0.05
CA VAL A 434 -22.73 1.04 1.26
C VAL A 434 -22.06 1.94 2.28
N ALA A 435 -22.77 2.25 3.37
CA ALA A 435 -22.24 2.96 4.51
C ALA A 435 -22.04 2.01 5.69
N ILE A 436 -20.86 2.06 6.31
CA ILE A 436 -20.49 1.25 7.46
C ILE A 436 -20.17 2.21 8.61
N LEU A 437 -20.78 1.99 9.77
CA LEU A 437 -20.40 2.61 11.02
C LEU A 437 -19.73 1.59 11.92
N SER A 438 -18.56 1.95 12.46
CA SER A 438 -17.87 1.20 13.50
C SER A 438 -17.75 2.03 14.77
N GLU A 439 -17.84 1.37 15.92
CA GLU A 439 -17.50 1.96 17.22
C GLU A 439 -15.98 2.19 17.38
N LYS A 440 -15.15 1.50 16.57
CA LYS A 440 -13.68 1.56 16.62
C LYS A 440 -13.10 2.32 15.40
N PRO A 441 -11.97 3.04 15.57
CA PRO A 441 -11.33 3.78 14.48
C PRO A 441 -10.85 2.86 13.36
N LEU A 442 -11.19 3.23 12.12
CA LEU A 442 -10.81 2.53 10.89
C LEU A 442 -10.57 3.57 9.79
N GLN A 443 -9.45 3.46 9.09
CA GLN A 443 -9.07 4.38 8.00
C GLN A 443 -9.31 3.77 6.61
N SER A 444 -9.37 2.44 6.49
CA SER A 444 -9.63 1.78 5.21
C SER A 444 -10.18 0.36 5.34
N VAL A 445 -10.88 -0.12 4.32
CA VAL A 445 -11.29 -1.52 4.15
C VAL A 445 -10.53 -2.14 2.97
N PRO A 446 -10.04 -3.40 3.07
CA PRO A 446 -9.39 -4.09 1.95
C PRO A 446 -10.42 -4.60 0.93
N LEU A 447 -10.86 -3.71 0.03
CA LEU A 447 -11.71 -4.04 -1.11
C LEU A 447 -10.95 -4.83 -2.20
N PRO A 448 -11.64 -5.58 -3.08
CA PRO A 448 -11.05 -6.29 -4.20
C PRO A 448 -11.03 -5.44 -5.47
N ASP A 449 -9.89 -5.42 -6.18
CA ASP A 449 -9.74 -4.60 -7.40
C ASP A 449 -10.31 -5.26 -8.68
N VAL A 450 -10.72 -6.53 -8.60
CA VAL A 450 -11.33 -7.27 -9.73
C VAL A 450 -12.84 -7.39 -9.47
N PRO A 451 -13.69 -6.78 -10.31
CA PRO A 451 -15.13 -6.95 -10.22
C PRO A 451 -15.50 -8.43 -10.35
N LYS A 452 -16.37 -8.88 -9.45
CA LYS A 452 -17.24 -10.02 -9.76
C LYS A 452 -18.55 -9.42 -10.24
N THR A 453 -19.13 -9.98 -11.29
CA THR A 453 -20.57 -9.85 -11.52
C THR A 453 -21.25 -10.45 -10.30
N MET A 454 -21.77 -9.58 -9.43
CA MET A 454 -22.53 -9.96 -8.25
C MET A 454 -23.94 -9.48 -8.43
N ASP A 455 -24.92 -10.38 -8.26
CA ASP A 455 -26.26 -9.92 -7.97
C ASP A 455 -26.33 -9.26 -6.58
N ARG A 456 -27.46 -8.62 -6.26
CA ARG A 456 -27.63 -7.93 -4.98
C ARG A 456 -27.40 -8.87 -3.78
N PRO A 457 -27.96 -10.11 -3.73
CA PRO A 457 -27.57 -11.14 -2.77
C PRO A 457 -26.07 -11.42 -2.66
N GLU A 458 -25.36 -11.65 -3.77
CA GLU A 458 -23.92 -11.96 -3.78
C GLU A 458 -23.07 -10.80 -3.25
N ALA A 459 -23.44 -9.56 -3.56
CA ALA A 459 -22.79 -8.38 -2.98
C ALA A 459 -22.97 -8.35 -1.46
N LEU A 460 -24.18 -8.60 -0.97
CA LEU A 460 -24.49 -8.60 0.46
C LEU A 460 -23.80 -9.76 1.21
N GLU A 461 -23.68 -10.93 0.60
CA GLU A 461 -22.88 -12.05 1.13
C GLU A 461 -21.38 -11.67 1.16
N TYR A 462 -20.88 -11.00 0.12
CA TYR A 462 -19.50 -10.50 0.10
C TYR A 462 -19.22 -9.51 1.23
N PHE A 463 -20.11 -8.55 1.52
CA PHE A 463 -19.95 -7.67 2.68
C PHE A 463 -20.07 -8.41 4.02
N SER A 464 -20.98 -9.38 4.13
CA SER A 464 -21.09 -10.24 5.33
C SER A 464 -19.78 -11.00 5.59
N LYS A 465 -19.15 -11.51 4.53
CA LYS A 465 -17.85 -12.19 4.60
C LYS A 465 -16.70 -11.24 4.93
N LEU A 466 -16.61 -10.10 4.25
CA LEU A 466 -15.60 -9.05 4.45
C LEU A 466 -15.63 -8.52 5.89
N THR A 467 -16.83 -8.28 6.43
CA THR A 467 -17.00 -7.82 7.82
C THR A 467 -16.73 -8.93 8.83
N GLY A 468 -17.00 -10.20 8.47
CA GLY A 468 -16.58 -11.38 9.23
C GLY A 468 -15.07 -11.67 9.18
N GLU A 469 -14.35 -11.18 8.18
CA GLU A 469 -12.88 -11.22 8.09
C GLU A 469 -12.26 -10.06 8.90
N LEU A 470 -12.74 -8.82 8.72
CA LEU A 470 -12.39 -7.65 9.57
C LEU A 470 -12.65 -7.89 11.06
N SER A 471 -13.72 -8.62 11.40
CA SER A 471 -14.05 -8.98 12.79
C SER A 471 -13.21 -10.15 13.34
N ARG A 472 -12.45 -10.86 12.49
CA ARG A 472 -11.49 -11.90 12.90
C ARG A 472 -10.09 -11.32 13.13
N ASP A 473 -9.67 -10.35 12.33
CA ASP A 473 -8.39 -9.64 12.53
C ASP A 473 -8.33 -8.84 13.84
N LEU A 474 -9.47 -8.61 14.49
CA LEU A 474 -9.61 -7.99 15.81
C LEU A 474 -9.75 -8.99 16.99
N GLN A 475 -9.68 -10.31 16.75
CA GLN A 475 -9.83 -11.34 17.79
C GLN A 475 -8.49 -11.87 18.33
N VAL A 476 -7.77 -11.04 19.11
CA VAL A 476 -6.68 -11.51 19.98
C VAL A 476 -6.76 -10.83 21.35
N GLY A 477 -7.49 -11.44 22.28
CA GLY A 477 -7.63 -10.99 23.66
C GLY A 477 -8.92 -11.52 24.30
N ALA A 478 -8.85 -11.99 25.55
CA ALA A 478 -9.98 -12.63 26.22
C ALA A 478 -11.06 -11.63 26.69
N SER A 479 -12.29 -12.16 26.87
CA SER A 479 -13.56 -11.45 27.10
C SER A 479 -14.19 -10.87 25.84
N PHE A 480 -15.45 -11.26 25.60
CA PHE A 480 -16.21 -10.91 24.42
C PHE A 480 -16.76 -9.49 24.51
N ASP A 481 -16.45 -8.67 23.50
CA ASP A 481 -17.50 -7.98 22.75
C ASP A 481 -17.07 -7.85 21.29
N ARG A 482 -17.95 -8.28 20.37
CA ARG A 482 -17.75 -8.04 18.93
C ARG A 482 -17.87 -6.53 18.70
N PRO A 483 -17.04 -5.90 17.84
CA PRO A 483 -17.26 -4.49 17.51
C PRO A 483 -18.69 -4.30 17.00
N GLY A 484 -19.41 -3.32 17.52
CA GLY A 484 -20.72 -2.94 17.00
C GLY A 484 -20.56 -2.35 15.61
N TRP A 485 -20.80 -3.19 14.60
CA TRP A 485 -20.91 -2.76 13.21
C TRP A 485 -22.37 -2.48 12.89
N SER A 486 -22.60 -1.34 12.25
CA SER A 486 -23.91 -0.99 11.71
C SER A 486 -23.82 -0.56 10.26
N PHE A 487 -24.78 -0.98 9.45
CA PHE A 487 -24.71 -0.78 8.01
C PHE A 487 -25.98 -0.11 7.47
N ALA A 488 -25.79 0.74 6.46
CA ALA A 488 -26.84 1.21 5.59
C ALA A 488 -26.45 0.93 4.13
N VAL A 489 -27.46 0.71 3.29
CA VAL A 489 -27.29 0.41 1.88
C VAL A 489 -28.29 1.24 1.08
N GLN A 490 -27.79 1.98 0.10
CA GLN A 490 -28.57 2.85 -0.78
C GLN A 490 -28.30 2.46 -2.24
N PRO A 491 -29.25 1.78 -2.92
CA PRO A 491 -29.20 1.61 -4.36
C PRO A 491 -29.24 2.96 -5.08
N TYR A 492 -28.66 3.03 -6.27
CA TYR A 492 -28.76 4.17 -7.17
C TYR A 492 -28.67 3.72 -8.63
N ARG A 493 -29.00 4.62 -9.55
CA ARG A 493 -28.92 4.37 -10.99
C ARG A 493 -28.20 5.50 -11.69
N ILE A 494 -27.17 5.16 -12.46
CA ILE A 494 -26.53 6.09 -13.41
C ILE A 494 -27.36 6.11 -14.70
N VAL A 495 -27.71 7.31 -15.16
CA VAL A 495 -28.41 7.60 -16.41
C VAL A 495 -27.60 8.61 -17.25
N GLN A 496 -27.97 8.77 -18.52
CA GLN A 496 -27.31 9.71 -19.43
C GLN A 496 -27.77 11.16 -19.21
#